data_AF-A0A8H4SRB0-F1
#
_entry.id   AF-A0A8H4SRB0-F1
#
_cell.length_a   1.000
_cell.length_b   1.000
_cell.length_c   1.000
_cell.angle_alpha   90.00
_cell.angle_beta   90.00
_cell.angle_gamma   90.00
#
_symmetry.space_group_name_H-M   'P 1'
#
loop_
_entity.id
_entity.type
_entity.pdbx_description
1 polymer ?
#
loop_
_entity_poly.entity_id
_entity_poly.type
_entity_poly.pdbx_seq_one_letter_code
_entity_poly.pdbx_strand_id
1 'polypeptide(L)'
;MKVYEDKVEFVISAIGHFNAWKLPDYEGIESFKGPLFHSSNWDHSVDLKGKRIALIGNGASGLQVLPSIQPLGSHIDHYARNRTWVVDSFGETGVRRLEPNLFSEEDKESFKDPQKYLEYRKKVEADYFRRFGVIFKNHTQNAELRDKWTELMLRRVGPTLADKIIPDFPPNCRRPTPGP
;
A
#
# COMPACT_ATOMS: atom_id res chain seq x y z
N MET A 1 -13.81 -13.68 -27.59
CA MET A 1 -12.51 -14.09 -27.01
C MET A 1 -11.70 -14.73 -28.14
N LYS A 2 -10.52 -14.18 -28.48
CA LYS A 2 -9.65 -14.81 -29.47
C LYS A 2 -8.83 -15.89 -28.76
N VAL A 3 -8.81 -17.09 -29.33
CA VAL A 3 -8.01 -18.22 -28.85
C VAL A 3 -6.78 -18.32 -29.75
N TYR A 4 -5.61 -18.47 -29.15
CA TYR A 4 -4.34 -18.69 -29.85
C TYR A 4 -3.79 -20.04 -29.44
N GLU A 5 -3.22 -20.76 -30.40
CA GLU A 5 -2.51 -22.02 -30.18
C GLU A 5 -1.07 -21.84 -30.65
N ASP A 6 -0.12 -22.22 -29.80
CA ASP A 6 1.31 -22.15 -30.09
C ASP A 6 2.03 -23.31 -29.39
N LYS A 7 3.18 -23.72 -29.91
CA LYS A 7 4.00 -24.80 -29.37
C LYS A 7 5.38 -24.26 -29.02
N VAL A 8 5.71 -24.32 -27.73
CA VAL A 8 6.98 -23.86 -27.17
C VAL A 8 7.62 -24.93 -26.31
N GLU A 9 8.94 -24.88 -26.15
CA GLU A 9 9.70 -25.79 -25.29
C GLU A 9 9.49 -25.46 -23.79
N PHE A 10 9.36 -24.17 -23.47
CA PHE A 10 9.16 -23.69 -22.09
C PHE A 10 8.17 -22.52 -22.05
N VAL A 11 7.36 -22.49 -20.99
CA VAL A 11 6.46 -21.37 -20.68
C VAL A 11 6.93 -20.71 -19.39
N ILE A 12 7.22 -19.41 -19.45
CA ILE A 12 7.54 -18.60 -18.27
C ILE A 12 6.44 -17.55 -18.09
N SER A 13 5.63 -17.69 -17.05
CA SER A 13 4.56 -16.74 -16.75
C SER A 13 5.09 -15.56 -15.93
N ALA A 14 4.99 -14.36 -16.50
CA ALA A 14 5.37 -13.10 -15.86
C ALA A 14 4.16 -12.16 -15.64
N ILE A 15 2.96 -12.72 -15.48
CA ILE A 15 1.71 -11.96 -15.45
C ILE A 15 1.52 -11.12 -14.18
N GLY A 16 2.27 -11.41 -13.12
CA GLY A 16 2.15 -10.74 -11.82
C GLY A 16 0.98 -11.26 -10.97
N HIS A 17 1.09 -11.13 -9.64
CA HIS A 17 0.11 -11.68 -8.68
C HIS A 17 -1.14 -10.80 -8.48
N PHE A 18 -1.06 -9.51 -8.79
CA PHE A 18 -2.11 -8.52 -8.46
C PHE A 18 -2.69 -7.84 -9.72
N ASN A 19 -3.02 -8.61 -10.76
CA ASN A 19 -3.46 -8.09 -12.06
C ASN A 19 -4.97 -8.29 -12.36
N ALA A 20 -5.58 -9.34 -11.79
CA ALA A 20 -6.97 -9.72 -12.07
C ALA A 20 -7.94 -8.95 -11.17
N TRP A 21 -8.17 -7.68 -11.51
CA TRP A 21 -9.16 -6.85 -10.83
C TRP A 21 -10.57 -7.39 -11.04
N LYS A 22 -11.43 -7.16 -10.06
CA LYS A 22 -12.86 -7.45 -10.15
C LYS A 22 -13.64 -6.45 -9.31
N LEU A 23 -14.82 -6.09 -9.80
CA LEU A 23 -15.78 -5.40 -8.98
C LEU A 23 -16.35 -6.39 -7.94
N PRO A 24 -16.73 -5.91 -6.74
CA PRO A 24 -17.46 -6.76 -5.81
C PRO A 24 -18.82 -7.13 -6.41
N ASP A 25 -19.25 -8.36 -6.13
CA ASP A 25 -20.58 -8.82 -6.52
C ASP A 25 -21.59 -8.31 -5.49
N TYR A 26 -22.31 -7.24 -5.83
CA TYR A 26 -23.36 -6.65 -5.01
C TYR A 26 -24.70 -6.80 -5.69
N GLU A 27 -25.69 -7.27 -4.93
CA GLU A 27 -27.07 -7.28 -5.39
C GLU A 27 -27.50 -5.87 -5.79
N GLY A 28 -28.05 -5.73 -7.01
CA GLY A 28 -28.51 -4.46 -7.54
C GLY A 28 -27.42 -3.53 -8.07
N ILE A 29 -26.16 -3.97 -8.20
CA ILE A 29 -25.07 -3.13 -8.75
C ILE A 29 -25.40 -2.53 -10.12
N GLU A 30 -26.09 -3.29 -10.99
CA GLU A 30 -26.53 -2.88 -12.33
C GLU A 30 -27.61 -1.77 -12.32
N SER A 31 -28.26 -1.53 -11.18
CA SER A 31 -29.24 -0.46 -11.04
C SER A 31 -28.60 0.91 -10.82
N PHE A 32 -27.33 0.95 -10.39
CA PHE A 32 -26.60 2.19 -10.16
C PHE A 32 -26.42 2.95 -11.48
N LYS A 33 -26.84 4.22 -11.49
CA LYS A 33 -26.81 5.08 -12.68
C LYS A 33 -25.55 5.93 -12.81
N GLY A 34 -24.69 5.91 -11.80
CA GLY A 34 -23.42 6.62 -11.82
C GLY A 34 -22.28 5.78 -12.40
N PRO A 35 -21.11 6.39 -12.65
CA PRO A 35 -19.92 5.65 -13.07
C PRO A 35 -19.43 4.70 -11.99
N LEU A 36 -19.02 3.50 -12.40
CA LEU A 36 -18.54 2.45 -11.50
C LEU A 36 -17.30 1.79 -12.11
N PHE A 37 -16.18 1.90 -11.41
CA PHE A 37 -14.89 1.37 -11.88
C PHE A 37 -13.98 1.00 -10.71
N HIS A 38 -13.03 0.09 -10.96
CA HIS A 38 -12.08 -0.41 -9.97
C HIS A 38 -10.79 0.41 -9.99
N SER A 39 -10.10 0.58 -8.85
CA SER A 39 -8.87 1.40 -8.81
C SER A 39 -7.75 0.91 -9.73
N SER A 40 -7.70 -0.40 -10.02
CA SER A 40 -6.77 -1.02 -10.97
C SER A 40 -7.20 -0.90 -12.44
N ASN A 41 -8.40 -0.41 -12.72
CA ASN A 41 -8.92 -0.13 -14.06
C ASN A 41 -9.62 1.23 -14.02
N TRP A 42 -8.82 2.27 -13.73
CA TRP A 42 -9.31 3.61 -13.48
C TRP A 42 -9.90 4.23 -14.76
N ASP A 43 -11.12 4.76 -14.67
CA ASP A 43 -11.76 5.45 -15.79
C ASP A 43 -11.40 6.94 -15.76
N HIS A 44 -10.44 7.33 -16.60
CA HIS A 44 -9.98 8.71 -16.73
C HIS A 44 -11.01 9.64 -17.41
N SER A 45 -12.09 9.12 -17.99
CA SER A 45 -13.14 9.94 -18.60
C SER A 45 -14.09 10.57 -17.57
N VAL A 46 -14.08 10.09 -16.32
CA VAL A 46 -14.97 10.54 -15.26
C VAL A 46 -14.34 11.70 -14.49
N ASP A 47 -14.89 12.91 -14.64
CA ASP A 47 -14.54 14.05 -13.78
C ASP A 47 -15.10 13.85 -12.37
N LEU A 48 -14.26 13.90 -11.35
CA LEU A 48 -14.68 13.72 -9.95
C LEU A 48 -15.13 15.02 -9.27
N LYS A 49 -14.92 16.18 -9.89
CA LYS A 49 -15.17 17.48 -9.30
C LYS A 49 -16.63 17.67 -8.89
N GLY A 50 -16.85 18.02 -7.63
CA GLY A 50 -18.19 18.27 -7.07
C GLY A 50 -19.08 17.03 -6.95
N LYS A 51 -18.59 15.83 -7.28
CA LYS A 51 -19.38 14.60 -7.16
C LYS A 51 -19.43 14.10 -5.71
N ARG A 52 -20.50 13.37 -5.41
CA ARG A 52 -20.60 12.52 -4.21
C ARG A 52 -20.00 11.17 -4.55
N ILE A 53 -18.98 10.74 -3.83
CA ILE A 53 -18.17 9.57 -4.19
C ILE A 53 -18.25 8.53 -3.07
N ALA A 54 -18.57 7.29 -3.42
CA ALA A 54 -18.42 6.15 -2.54
C ALA A 54 -17.10 5.44 -2.85
N LEU A 55 -16.16 5.45 -1.90
CA LEU A 55 -14.92 4.68 -2.00
C LEU A 55 -15.06 3.42 -1.16
N ILE A 56 -14.99 2.25 -1.81
CA ILE A 56 -15.15 0.97 -1.13
C ILE A 56 -13.79 0.28 -1.01
N GLY A 57 -13.34 0.06 0.24
CA GLY A 57 -12.09 -0.59 0.57
C GLY A 57 -11.04 0.36 1.15
N ASN A 58 -10.28 -0.12 2.14
CA ASN A 58 -9.25 0.62 2.87
C ASN A 58 -7.89 -0.12 2.91
N GLY A 59 -7.59 -0.86 1.84
CA GLY A 59 -6.23 -1.37 1.60
C GLY A 59 -5.32 -0.26 1.08
N ALA A 60 -4.15 -0.65 0.54
CA ALA A 60 -3.18 0.27 -0.05
C ALA A 60 -3.81 1.25 -1.05
N SER A 61 -4.58 0.74 -2.02
CA SER A 61 -5.22 1.59 -3.03
C SER A 61 -6.21 2.58 -2.40
N GLY A 62 -7.07 2.13 -1.48
CA GLY A 62 -8.07 3.02 -0.86
C GLY A 62 -7.42 4.15 -0.06
N LEU A 63 -6.35 3.85 0.69
CA LEU A 63 -5.61 4.84 1.48
C LEU A 63 -4.81 5.84 0.63
N GLN A 64 -4.45 5.48 -0.60
CA GLN A 64 -3.80 6.37 -1.55
C GLN A 64 -4.79 7.16 -2.41
N VAL A 65 -5.90 6.54 -2.82
CA VAL A 65 -6.95 7.18 -3.63
C VAL A 65 -7.69 8.24 -2.82
N LEU A 66 -8.10 7.92 -1.59
CA LEU A 66 -8.89 8.82 -0.75
C LEU A 66 -8.31 10.25 -0.66
N PRO A 67 -7.04 10.46 -0.24
CA PRO A 67 -6.48 11.81 -0.14
C PRO A 67 -6.39 12.53 -1.50
N SER A 68 -6.23 11.80 -2.60
CA SER A 68 -6.20 12.40 -3.95
C SER A 68 -7.58 12.86 -4.43
N ILE A 69 -8.66 12.16 -4.06
CA ILE A 69 -10.02 12.52 -4.48
C ILE A 69 -10.75 13.44 -3.49
N GLN A 70 -10.31 13.49 -2.23
CA GLN A 70 -10.87 14.35 -1.18
C GLN A 70 -10.99 15.83 -1.56
N PRO A 71 -9.99 16.48 -2.19
CA PRO A 71 -10.12 17.89 -2.57
C PRO A 71 -11.02 18.11 -3.80
N LEU A 72 -11.43 17.05 -4.51
CA LEU A 72 -12.23 17.13 -5.73
C LEU A 72 -13.72 16.91 -5.47
N GLY A 73 -14.06 15.93 -4.63
CA GLY A 73 -15.45 15.55 -4.34
C GLY A 73 -16.18 16.57 -3.47
N SER A 74 -17.50 16.66 -3.61
CA SER A 74 -18.35 17.44 -2.70
C SER A 74 -18.67 16.69 -1.41
N HIS A 75 -18.66 15.35 -1.45
CA HIS A 75 -18.83 14.47 -0.31
C HIS A 75 -18.21 13.11 -0.61
N ILE A 76 -17.55 12.48 0.38
CA ILE A 76 -16.97 11.14 0.21
C ILE A 76 -17.41 10.23 1.35
N ASP A 77 -18.02 9.12 0.99
CA ASP A 77 -18.30 8.01 1.89
C ASP A 77 -17.22 6.93 1.70
N HIS A 78 -16.36 6.73 2.71
CA HIS A 78 -15.30 5.71 2.68
C HIS A 78 -15.73 4.47 3.46
N TYR A 79 -16.00 3.39 2.74
CA TYR A 79 -16.46 2.13 3.32
C TYR A 79 -15.28 1.20 3.61
N ALA A 80 -14.98 1.02 4.90
CA ALA A 80 -13.94 0.12 5.39
C ALA A 80 -14.56 -1.09 6.09
N ARG A 81 -14.48 -2.28 5.47
CA ARG A 81 -14.98 -3.52 6.09
C ARG A 81 -14.12 -3.99 7.26
N ASN A 82 -12.80 -3.87 7.12
CA ASN A 82 -11.83 -4.29 8.13
C ASN A 82 -10.91 -3.12 8.48
N ARG A 83 -10.40 -3.08 9.70
CA ARG A 83 -9.39 -2.09 10.10
C ARG A 83 -8.04 -2.40 9.46
N THR A 84 -7.24 -1.37 9.21
CA THR A 84 -5.91 -1.47 8.59
C THR A 84 -4.92 -0.65 9.39
N TRP A 85 -3.71 -1.18 9.60
CA TRP A 85 -2.60 -0.41 10.17
C TRP A 85 -2.15 0.64 9.15
N VAL A 86 -2.40 1.91 9.46
CA VAL A 86 -1.85 3.05 8.73
C VAL A 86 -0.57 3.46 9.42
N VAL A 87 0.54 3.36 8.70
CA VAL A 87 1.87 3.49 9.28
C VAL A 87 2.67 4.56 8.57
N ASP A 88 3.78 4.95 9.17
CA ASP A 88 4.65 5.94 8.57
C ASP A 88 5.24 5.46 7.23
N SER A 89 5.18 6.36 6.27
CA SER A 89 5.46 6.08 4.88
C SER A 89 6.95 6.09 4.56
N PHE A 90 7.76 6.80 5.35
CA PHE A 90 9.17 7.05 5.08
C PHE A 90 9.96 7.11 6.39
N GLY A 91 11.22 6.68 6.36
CA GLY A 91 12.17 6.97 7.43
C GLY A 91 12.81 8.33 7.19
N GLU A 92 13.21 9.03 8.25
CA GLU A 92 14.01 10.27 8.14
C GLU A 92 15.44 9.98 7.66
N THR A 93 15.89 8.72 7.79
CA THR A 93 17.24 8.28 7.47
C THR A 93 17.24 7.00 6.63
N GLY A 94 18.33 6.79 5.87
CA GLY A 94 18.50 5.62 5.01
C GLY A 94 17.84 5.74 3.63
N VAL A 95 17.70 4.60 2.95
CA VAL A 95 17.20 4.56 1.55
C VAL A 95 15.70 4.81 1.41
N ARG A 96 14.92 4.79 2.50
CA ARG A 96 13.46 4.92 2.46
C ARG A 96 13.02 6.35 2.78
N ARG A 97 13.46 7.30 1.98
CA ARG A 97 13.11 8.72 2.08
C ARG A 97 12.21 9.13 0.91
N LEU A 98 11.56 10.29 1.02
CA LEU A 98 10.74 10.87 -0.05
C LEU A 98 11.59 11.25 -1.28
N GLU A 99 12.79 11.76 -1.03
CA GLU A 99 13.69 12.21 -2.07
C GLU A 99 14.45 11.08 -2.76
N PRO A 100 14.76 11.19 -4.07
CA PRO A 100 15.58 10.21 -4.77
C PRO A 100 16.89 9.93 -4.04
N ASN A 101 17.27 8.65 -3.93
CA ASN A 101 18.62 8.27 -3.51
C ASN A 101 19.56 8.45 -4.69
N LEU A 102 20.09 9.67 -4.84
CA LEU A 102 21.07 9.97 -5.87
C LEU A 102 22.43 9.39 -5.46
N PHE A 103 23.05 8.66 -6.38
CA PHE A 103 24.43 8.19 -6.26
C PHE A 103 25.35 9.18 -6.95
N SER A 104 26.47 9.49 -6.31
CA SER A 104 27.55 10.25 -6.94
C SER A 104 28.17 9.47 -8.11
N GLU A 105 28.92 10.14 -8.99
CA GLU A 105 29.68 9.43 -10.03
C GLU A 105 30.73 8.48 -9.43
N GLU A 106 31.30 8.83 -8.27
CA GLU A 106 32.20 7.97 -7.52
C GLU A 106 31.50 6.69 -7.03
N ASP A 107 30.29 6.82 -6.46
CA ASP A 107 29.49 5.65 -6.04
C ASP A 107 29.22 4.73 -7.23
N LYS A 108 28.78 5.32 -8.37
CA LYS A 108 28.48 4.57 -9.60
C LYS A 108 29.70 3.84 -10.15
N GLU A 109 30.87 4.49 -10.16
CA GLU A 109 32.12 3.86 -10.57
C GLU A 109 32.51 2.73 -9.61
N SER A 110 32.34 2.95 -8.30
CA SER A 110 32.64 1.95 -7.28
C SER A 110 31.76 0.71 -7.40
N PHE A 111 30.50 0.85 -7.83
CA PHE A 111 29.56 -0.26 -8.02
C PHE A 111 29.85 -1.12 -9.24
N LYS A 112 30.79 -0.73 -10.12
CA LYS A 112 31.29 -1.63 -11.16
C LYS A 112 32.08 -2.80 -10.57
N ASP A 113 32.63 -2.65 -9.37
CA ASP A 113 33.18 -3.77 -8.59
C ASP A 113 32.01 -4.58 -7.97
N PRO A 114 31.81 -5.85 -8.39
CA PRO A 114 30.70 -6.67 -7.91
C PRO A 114 30.72 -6.87 -6.39
N GLN A 115 31.89 -6.89 -5.76
CA GLN A 115 32.03 -7.09 -4.33
C GLN A 115 31.56 -5.85 -3.56
N LYS A 116 31.98 -4.65 -3.99
CA LYS A 116 31.50 -3.39 -3.41
C LYS A 116 29.99 -3.22 -3.58
N TYR A 117 29.46 -3.55 -4.75
CA TYR A 117 28.02 -3.47 -4.99
C TYR A 117 27.24 -4.47 -4.12
N LEU A 118 27.76 -5.70 -3.95
CA LEU A 118 27.15 -6.70 -3.06
C LEU A 118 27.16 -6.24 -1.60
N GLU A 119 28.26 -5.66 -1.12
CA GLU A 119 28.36 -5.13 0.24
C GLU A 119 27.35 -4.00 0.48
N TYR A 120 27.24 -3.06 -0.46
CA TYR A 120 26.24 -2.02 -0.43
C TYR A 120 24.82 -2.60 -0.34
N ARG A 121 24.46 -3.53 -1.23
CA ARG A 121 23.15 -4.19 -1.23
C ARG A 121 22.86 -4.91 0.07
N LYS A 122 23.83 -5.69 0.59
CA LYS A 122 23.67 -6.40 1.86
C LYS A 122 23.50 -5.46 3.04
N LYS A 123 24.14 -4.29 3.03
CA LYS A 123 23.94 -3.25 4.06
C LYS A 123 22.51 -2.72 4.02
N VAL A 124 22.01 -2.38 2.83
CA VAL A 124 20.62 -1.92 2.64
C VAL A 124 19.60 -3.00 3.04
N GLU A 125 19.83 -4.24 2.62
CA GLU A 125 18.97 -5.38 2.95
C GLU A 125 18.99 -5.70 4.45
N ALA A 126 20.15 -5.61 5.10
CA ALA A 126 20.32 -5.90 6.53
C ALA A 126 19.44 -5.02 7.41
N ASP A 127 19.34 -3.73 7.10
CA ASP A 127 18.50 -2.79 7.86
C ASP A 127 17.00 -3.17 7.78
N TYR A 128 16.59 -3.84 6.70
CA TYR A 128 15.20 -4.21 6.46
C TYR A 128 14.85 -5.60 7.00
N PHE A 129 15.67 -6.60 6.68
CA PHE A 129 15.30 -8.01 6.88
C PHE A 129 15.72 -8.60 8.22
N ARG A 130 16.40 -7.83 9.08
CA ARG A 130 16.85 -8.33 10.40
C ARG A 130 15.85 -8.12 11.53
N ARG A 131 14.75 -7.40 11.30
CA ARG A 131 13.76 -7.04 12.32
C ARG A 131 12.75 -8.17 12.58
N PHE A 132 13.21 -9.39 12.84
CA PHE A 132 12.32 -10.55 13.00
C PHE A 132 11.38 -10.46 14.21
N GLY A 133 11.82 -9.83 15.30
CA GLY A 133 10.99 -9.72 16.51
C GLY A 133 9.73 -8.88 16.30
N VAL A 134 9.66 -8.01 15.27
CA VAL A 134 8.40 -7.30 14.96
C VAL A 134 7.41 -8.14 14.15
N ILE A 135 7.78 -9.35 13.70
CA ILE A 135 6.93 -10.24 12.90
C ILE A 135 6.16 -11.22 13.79
N PHE A 136 6.73 -11.64 14.92
CA PHE A 136 6.15 -12.67 15.77
C PHE A 136 5.12 -12.10 16.76
N LYS A 137 3.89 -12.66 16.72
CA LYS A 137 2.66 -12.19 17.39
C LYS A 137 2.74 -11.92 18.91
N ASN A 138 3.73 -12.46 19.63
CA ASN A 138 3.86 -12.30 21.08
C ASN A 138 5.26 -11.83 21.51
N HIS A 139 6.07 -11.38 20.56
CA HIS A 139 7.40 -10.88 20.86
C HIS A 139 7.30 -9.42 21.35
N THR A 140 8.16 -9.03 22.29
CA THR A 140 8.16 -7.69 22.89
C THR A 140 8.22 -6.58 21.84
N GLN A 141 9.11 -6.70 20.86
CA GLN A 141 9.21 -5.77 19.74
C GLN A 141 7.92 -5.63 18.90
N ASN A 142 7.08 -6.66 18.78
CA ASN A 142 5.79 -6.56 18.07
C ASN A 142 4.77 -5.79 18.93
N ALA A 143 4.76 -6.01 20.25
CA ALA A 143 3.92 -5.26 21.18
C ALA A 143 4.31 -3.76 21.19
N GLU A 144 5.60 -3.45 21.30
CA GLU A 144 6.11 -2.07 21.20
C GLU A 144 5.74 -1.41 19.86
N LEU A 145 5.78 -2.18 18.76
CA LEU A 145 5.38 -1.68 17.45
C LEU A 145 3.86 -1.38 17.40
N ARG A 146 3.04 -2.21 18.05
CA ARG A 146 1.59 -1.99 18.16
C ARG A 146 1.32 -0.68 18.89
N ASP A 147 1.99 -0.44 20.02
CA ASP A 147 1.82 0.78 20.80
C ASP A 147 2.23 2.01 19.98
N LYS A 148 3.40 1.94 19.31
CA LYS A 148 3.89 3.01 18.43
C LYS A 148 2.93 3.33 17.29
N TRP A 149 2.38 2.31 16.61
CA TRP A 149 1.43 2.54 15.51
C TRP A 149 0.08 3.03 16.01
N THR A 150 -0.37 2.56 17.17
CA THR A 150 -1.61 3.03 17.80
C THR A 150 -1.48 4.51 18.15
N GLU A 151 -0.40 4.90 18.82
CA GLU A 151 -0.12 6.30 19.14
C GLU A 151 -0.10 7.18 17.88
N LEU A 152 0.62 6.74 16.84
CA LEU A 152 0.68 7.45 15.56
C LEU A 152 -0.71 7.67 14.95
N MET A 153 -1.54 6.62 14.89
CA MET A 153 -2.88 6.69 14.32
C MET A 153 -3.79 7.60 15.15
N LEU A 154 -3.81 7.45 16.48
CA LEU A 154 -4.64 8.27 17.36
C LEU A 154 -4.24 9.74 17.36
N ARG A 155 -2.96 10.05 17.27
CA ARG A 155 -2.47 11.42 17.13
C ARG A 155 -3.01 12.12 15.88
N ARG A 156 -3.28 11.37 14.79
CA ARG A 156 -3.79 11.93 13.52
C ARG A 156 -5.29 12.18 13.52
N VAL A 157 -6.08 11.38 14.25
CA VAL A 157 -7.56 11.44 14.17
C VAL A 157 -8.25 11.87 15.47
N GLY A 158 -7.52 11.94 16.59
CA GLY A 158 -8.09 12.13 17.92
C GLY A 158 -8.77 10.86 18.49
N PRO A 159 -9.25 10.92 19.75
CA PRO A 159 -9.71 9.74 20.48
C PRO A 159 -11.08 9.20 20.03
N THR A 160 -11.92 10.02 19.39
CA THR A 160 -13.32 9.68 19.07
C THR A 160 -13.47 8.56 18.03
N LEU A 161 -12.42 8.30 17.24
CA LEU A 161 -12.40 7.25 16.22
C LEU A 161 -11.58 6.02 16.62
N ALA A 162 -10.98 6.01 17.81
CA ALA A 162 -10.05 4.96 18.26
C ALA A 162 -10.64 3.55 18.08
N ASP A 163 -11.83 3.32 18.64
CA ASP A 163 -12.52 2.03 18.59
C ASP A 163 -12.94 1.60 17.18
N LYS A 164 -12.94 2.53 16.22
CA LYS A 164 -13.31 2.27 14.83
C LYS A 164 -12.11 1.97 13.94
N ILE A 165 -10.93 2.52 14.25
CA ILE A 165 -9.78 2.45 13.33
C ILE A 165 -8.64 1.54 13.80
N ILE A 166 -8.48 1.30 15.11
CA ILE A 166 -7.35 0.52 15.64
C ILE A 166 -7.57 -0.99 15.38
N PRO A 167 -6.69 -1.66 14.61
CA PRO A 167 -6.84 -3.08 14.34
C PRO A 167 -6.74 -3.97 15.59
N ASP A 168 -7.55 -5.01 15.61
CA ASP A 168 -7.55 -6.08 16.61
C ASP A 168 -6.51 -7.17 16.33
N PHE A 169 -5.88 -7.15 15.14
CA PHE A 169 -4.81 -8.06 14.76
C PHE A 169 -3.40 -7.44 14.98
N PRO A 170 -2.37 -8.28 15.23
CA PRO A 170 -1.00 -7.80 15.45
C PRO A 170 -0.42 -7.04 14.24
N PRO A 171 0.51 -6.09 14.49
CA PRO A 171 1.36 -5.53 13.42
C PRO A 171 1.99 -6.62 12.55
N ASN A 172 2.19 -6.31 11.27
CA ASN A 172 2.81 -7.18 10.27
C ASN A 172 2.09 -8.50 9.92
N CYS A 173 0.93 -8.82 10.51
CA CYS A 173 0.07 -9.90 10.01
C CYS A 173 -0.49 -9.63 8.60
N ARG A 174 -0.52 -8.36 8.20
CA ARG A 174 -0.76 -7.88 6.84
C ARG A 174 0.35 -6.91 6.49
N ARG A 175 0.63 -6.73 5.18
CA ARG A 175 1.57 -5.70 4.73
C ARG A 175 1.14 -4.34 5.30
N PRO A 176 2.01 -3.64 6.06
CA PRO A 176 1.67 -2.33 6.59
C PRO A 176 1.35 -1.37 5.45
N THR A 177 0.40 -0.47 5.66
CA THR A 177 0.01 0.48 4.62
C THR A 177 0.54 1.88 4.96
N PRO A 178 1.60 2.33 4.26
CA PRO A 178 2.03 3.72 4.27
C PRO A 178 0.86 4.67 4.01
N GLY A 179 0.64 5.63 4.90
CA GLY A 179 -0.34 6.68 4.70
C GLY A 179 0.17 8.05 5.17
N PRO A 180 -0.35 9.14 4.58
CA PRO A 180 -0.03 10.52 4.97
C PRO A 180 -0.38 10.79 6.44
#